data_AF-A0A2S7D4L5-F1
#
_entry.id   AF-A0A2S7D4L5-F1
#
_cell.length_a   1.000
_cell.length_b   1.000
_cell.length_c   1.000
_cell.angle_alpha   90.00
_cell.angle_beta   90.00
_cell.angle_gamma   90.00
#
_symmetry.space_group_name_H-M   'P 1'
#
loop_
_entity.id
_entity.type
_entity.pdbx_description
1 polymer ?
#
loop_
_entity_poly.entity_id
_entity_poly.type
_entity_poly.pdbx_seq_one_letter_code
_entity_poly.pdbx_strand_id
1 'polypeptide(L)'
;MPKKQVLEVKVRGDLSEREIDLQLSPGEISPVLVLPDNRKYRVKASIIRADHRFGDIYALVLADANGKTLAEMNIAGNTTATFSDHRVQIYLLPIEQAA
;
A
#
# COMPACT_ATOMS: atom_id res chain seq x y z
N MET A 1 -24.55 -9.05 -5.37
CA MET A 1 -23.63 -7.93 -5.65
C MET A 1 -22.21 -8.44 -5.39
N PRO A 2 -21.22 -8.25 -6.28
CA PRO A 2 -19.85 -8.62 -5.97
C PRO A 2 -19.35 -7.77 -4.80
N LYS A 3 -18.73 -8.40 -3.79
CA LYS A 3 -18.14 -7.69 -2.66
C LYS A 3 -17.09 -6.70 -3.19
N LYS A 4 -17.18 -5.43 -2.78
CA LYS A 4 -16.16 -4.44 -3.09
C LYS A 4 -15.02 -4.59 -2.09
N GLN A 5 -13.84 -4.99 -2.55
CA GLN A 5 -12.65 -5.04 -1.71
C GLN A 5 -12.08 -3.63 -1.58
N VAL A 6 -11.76 -3.23 -0.35
CA VAL A 6 -11.04 -1.99 -0.04
C VAL A 6 -9.72 -2.38 0.64
N LEU A 7 -8.67 -1.62 0.37
CA LEU A 7 -7.36 -1.80 0.99
C LEU A 7 -7.14 -0.66 1.97
N GLU A 8 -7.06 -0.96 3.27
CA GLU A 8 -6.50 -0.04 4.24
C GLU A 8 -4.96 -0.09 4.11
N VAL A 9 -4.37 1.06 3.85
CA VAL A 9 -2.93 1.22 3.66
C VAL A 9 -2.42 2.20 4.70
N LYS A 10 -1.40 1.78 5.47
CA LYS A 10 -0.71 2.65 6.42
C LYS A 10 0.70 2.85 5.96
N VAL A 11 1.10 4.11 5.79
CA VAL A 11 2.42 4.49 5.27
C VAL A 11 3.17 5.26 6.33
N ARG A 12 4.42 4.87 6.60
CA ARG A 12 5.32 5.58 7.52
C ARG A 12 6.73 5.67 6.95
N GLY A 13 7.45 6.72 7.31
CA GLY A 13 8.86 6.88 6.98
C GLY A 13 9.73 6.12 7.98
N ASP A 14 9.78 6.63 9.20
CA ASP A 14 10.50 6.01 10.33
C ASP A 14 9.54 5.31 11.32
N LEU A 15 10.06 4.38 12.12
CA LEU A 15 9.32 3.66 13.18
C LEU A 15 8.83 4.58 14.29
N SER A 16 9.47 5.75 14.46
CA SER A 16 9.12 6.76 15.45
C SER A 16 8.06 7.75 14.95
N GLU A 17 7.76 7.73 13.66
CA GLU A 17 6.93 8.73 12.99
C GLU A 17 5.45 8.36 12.97
N ARG A 18 4.61 9.39 12.82
CA ARG A 18 3.17 9.23 12.64
C ARG A 18 2.88 8.54 11.31
N GLU A 19 2.01 7.54 11.36
CA GLU A 19 1.53 6.83 10.18
C GLU A 19 0.48 7.67 9.42
N ILE A 20 0.47 7.54 8.10
CA ILE A 20 -0.57 8.06 7.21
C ILE A 20 -1.48 6.91 6.84
N ASP A 21 -2.74 6.98 7.27
CA ASP A 21 -3.77 6.01 6.95
C ASP A 21 -4.56 6.45 5.71
N LEU A 22 -4.80 5.53 4.78
CA LEU A 22 -5.66 5.75 3.63
C LEU A 22 -6.39 4.47 3.21
N GLN A 23 -7.49 4.65 2.48
CA GLN A 23 -8.21 3.54 1.86
C GLN A 23 -8.10 3.64 0.34
N LEU A 24 -7.77 2.54 -0.31
CA LEU A 24 -7.63 2.43 -1.75
C LEU A 24 -8.46 1.28 -2.31
N SER A 25 -8.97 1.44 -3.52
CA SER A 25 -9.43 0.30 -4.30
C SER A 25 -8.21 -0.46 -4.86
N PRO A 26 -8.25 -1.79 -4.98
CA PRO A 26 -7.18 -2.51 -5.66
C PRO A 26 -6.92 -1.95 -7.08
N GLY A 27 -5.66 -1.59 -7.36
CA GLY A 27 -5.22 -0.99 -8.62
C GLY A 27 -5.24 0.55 -8.65
N GLU A 28 -5.86 1.19 -7.67
CA GLU A 28 -5.88 2.65 -7.51
C GLU A 28 -4.52 3.17 -7.03
N ILE A 29 -4.08 4.29 -7.59
CA ILE A 29 -2.91 5.02 -7.09
C ILE A 29 -3.36 6.06 -6.06
N SER A 30 -2.66 6.14 -4.93
CA SER A 30 -2.98 7.10 -3.88
C SER A 30 -2.80 8.55 -4.34
N PRO A 31 -3.43 9.50 -3.63
CA PRO A 31 -2.98 10.89 -3.60
C PRO A 31 -1.50 10.99 -3.18
N VAL A 32 -0.91 12.18 -3.36
CA VAL A 32 0.46 12.44 -2.88
C VAL A 32 0.47 12.43 -1.35
N LEU A 33 1.23 11.51 -0.80
CA LEU A 33 1.51 11.39 0.62
C LEU A 33 2.75 12.23 0.94
N VAL A 34 2.66 13.05 1.99
CA VAL A 34 3.78 13.85 2.49
C VAL A 34 4.18 13.28 3.85
N LEU A 35 5.35 12.66 3.92
CA LEU A 35 5.90 12.13 5.16
C LEU A 35 6.40 13.28 6.09
N PRO A 36 6.59 13.02 7.40
CA PRO A 36 7.04 14.05 8.34
C PRO A 36 8.36 14.74 7.97
N ASP A 37 9.25 14.03 7.27
CA ASP A 37 10.51 14.58 6.74
C ASP A 37 10.37 15.26 5.36
N ASN A 38 9.14 15.58 4.95
CA ASN A 38 8.77 16.27 3.71
C ASN A 38 9.04 15.49 2.42
N ARG A 39 9.41 14.21 2.50
CA ARG A 39 9.47 13.33 1.33
C ARG A 39 8.06 13.03 0.83
N LYS A 40 7.93 12.93 -0.49
CA LYS A 40 6.64 12.80 -1.16
C LYS A 40 6.57 11.51 -1.95
N TYR A 41 5.54 10.72 -1.68
CA TYR A 41 5.35 9.43 -2.30
C TYR A 41 3.90 9.22 -2.71
N ARG A 42 3.69 8.24 -3.58
CA ARG A 42 2.40 7.63 -3.88
C ARG A 42 2.51 6.13 -3.73
N VAL A 43 1.40 5.49 -3.41
CA VAL A 43 1.32 4.04 -3.22
C VAL A 43 0.22 3.48 -4.09
N LYS A 44 0.45 2.29 -4.66
CA LYS A 44 -0.55 1.53 -5.38
C LYS A 44 -0.42 0.06 -5.00
N ALA A 45 -1.55 -0.61 -4.77
CA ALA A 45 -1.59 -2.05 -4.53
C ALA A 45 -2.60 -2.69 -5.49
N SER A 46 -2.14 -3.59 -6.36
CA SER A 46 -2.99 -4.30 -7.33
C SER A 46 -3.03 -5.79 -6.99
N ILE A 47 -4.19 -6.43 -7.02
CA ILE A 47 -4.25 -7.89 -6.92
C ILE A 47 -3.59 -8.48 -8.17
N ILE A 48 -2.63 -9.40 -7.99
CA ILE A 48 -1.98 -10.10 -9.09
C ILE A 48 -2.38 -11.58 -9.19
N ARG A 49 -2.74 -12.20 -8.06
CA ARG A 49 -3.29 -13.57 -7.99
C ARG A 49 -3.89 -13.83 -6.62
N ALA A 50 -4.74 -14.85 -6.52
CA ALA A 50 -5.16 -15.41 -5.25
C ALA A 50 -4.28 -16.63 -4.91
N ASP A 51 -3.88 -16.75 -3.65
CA ASP A 51 -3.19 -17.91 -3.09
C ASP A 51 -4.05 -18.56 -1.99
N HIS A 52 -4.11 -19.89 -2.00
CA HIS A 52 -4.92 -20.68 -1.07
C HIS A 52 -4.51 -20.54 0.41
N ARG A 53 -3.25 -20.20 0.71
CA ARG A 53 -2.74 -20.03 2.08
C ARG A 53 -2.73 -18.58 2.51
N PHE A 54 -2.38 -17.68 1.60
CA PHE A 54 -2.11 -16.29 1.92
C PHE A 54 -3.23 -15.32 1.49
N GLY A 55 -4.27 -15.82 0.82
CA GLY A 55 -5.31 -14.99 0.23
C GLY A 55 -4.79 -14.24 -1.00
N ASP A 56 -5.34 -13.06 -1.26
CA ASP A 56 -4.89 -12.23 -2.36
C ASP A 56 -3.42 -11.80 -2.18
N ILE A 57 -2.65 -11.96 -3.26
CA ILE A 57 -1.30 -11.45 -3.40
C ILE A 57 -1.37 -10.16 -4.21
N TYR A 58 -0.72 -9.12 -3.70
CA TYR A 58 -0.71 -7.78 -4.27
C TYR A 58 0.66 -7.43 -4.82
N ALA A 59 0.71 -6.81 -5.99
CA ALA A 59 1.84 -6.00 -6.42
C ALA A 59 1.72 -4.62 -5.76
N LEU A 60 2.60 -4.36 -4.79
CA LEU A 60 2.69 -3.12 -4.04
C LEU A 60 3.79 -2.25 -4.64
N VAL A 61 3.41 -1.07 -5.12
CA VAL A 61 4.28 -0.10 -5.76
C VAL A 61 4.43 1.12 -4.86
N LEU A 62 5.69 1.51 -4.62
CA LEU A 62 6.06 2.82 -4.13
C LEU A 62 6.46 3.69 -5.32
N ALA A 63 5.82 4.83 -5.48
CA ALA A 63 6.06 5.78 -6.56
C ALA A 63 6.41 7.17 -6.02
N ASP A 64 7.02 8.00 -6.86
CA ASP A 64 7.25 9.41 -6.55
C ASP A 64 5.94 10.23 -6.64
N ALA A 65 6.03 11.53 -6.34
CA ALA A 65 4.89 12.45 -6.38
C ALA A 65 4.21 12.55 -7.77
N ASN A 66 4.95 12.26 -8.85
CA ASN A 66 4.46 12.28 -10.23
C ASN A 66 3.89 10.92 -10.67
N GLY A 67 3.98 9.89 -9.82
CA GLY A 67 3.52 8.54 -10.12
C GLY A 67 4.55 7.65 -10.83
N LYS A 68 5.82 8.07 -10.91
CA LYS A 68 6.88 7.20 -11.43
C LYS A 68 7.22 6.14 -10.39
N THR A 69 7.21 4.87 -10.77
CA THR A 69 7.64 3.77 -9.90
C THR A 69 9.07 3.96 -9.43
N LEU A 70 9.26 3.91 -8.12
CA LEU A 70 10.56 3.90 -7.46
C LEU A 70 10.96 2.48 -7.07
N ALA A 71 10.00 1.73 -6.52
CA ALA A 71 10.20 0.34 -6.13
C ALA A 71 8.87 -0.43 -6.17
N GLU A 72 8.96 -1.75 -6.32
CA GLU A 72 7.82 -2.66 -6.36
C GLU A 72 8.15 -3.95 -5.62
N MET A 73 7.15 -4.50 -4.93
CA MET A 73 7.26 -5.82 -4.30
C MET A 73 5.92 -6.55 -4.28
N ASN A 74 5.98 -7.88 -4.24
CA ASN A 74 4.81 -8.71 -4.05
C ASN A 74 4.61 -8.98 -2.56
N ILE A 75 3.39 -8.76 -2.08
CA ILE A 75 3.04 -8.90 -0.66
C ILE A 75 1.66 -9.56 -0.51
N ALA A 76 1.49 -10.36 0.54
CA ALA A 76 0.17 -10.87 0.92
C ALA A 76 -0.64 -9.79 1.64
N GLY A 77 -1.96 -9.97 1.74
CA GLY A 77 -2.78 -9.14 2.63
C GLY A 77 -2.34 -9.23 4.10
N ASN A 78 -2.72 -8.24 4.90
CA ASN A 78 -2.44 -8.15 6.34
C ASN A 78 -0.94 -8.27 6.67
N THR A 79 -0.09 -7.63 5.87
CA THR A 79 1.38 -7.73 5.99
C THR A 79 2.03 -6.36 5.81
N THR A 80 3.22 -6.18 6.41
CA THR A 80 4.04 -4.97 6.27
C THR A 80 5.16 -5.18 5.27
N ALA A 81 5.25 -4.28 4.30
CA ALA A 81 6.35 -4.09 3.36
C ALA A 81 7.35 -3.07 3.89
N THR A 82 8.65 -3.30 3.68
CA THR A 82 9.70 -2.30 3.95
C THR A 82 10.48 -2.01 2.67
N PHE A 83 10.45 -0.76 2.22
CA PHE A 83 11.25 -0.24 1.13
C PHE A 83 12.49 0.44 1.71
N SER A 84 13.51 -0.35 2.05
CA SER A 84 14.68 0.11 2.81
C SER A 84 15.45 1.26 2.14
N ASP A 85 15.64 1.21 0.81
CA ASP A 85 16.32 2.27 0.04
C ASP A 85 15.59 3.62 0.13
N HIS A 86 14.30 3.57 0.43
CA HIS A 86 13.46 4.73 0.61
C HIS A 86 13.06 4.95 2.05
N ARG A 87 13.52 4.16 3.04
CA ARG A 87 13.07 4.29 4.44
C ARG A 87 11.55 4.55 4.53
N VAL A 88 10.78 3.68 3.88
CA VAL A 88 9.31 3.70 3.90
C VAL A 88 8.84 2.30 4.29
N GLN A 89 7.88 2.25 5.20
CA GLN A 89 7.14 1.03 5.51
C GLN A 89 5.67 1.21 5.18
N ILE A 90 5.08 0.16 4.62
CA ILE A 90 3.69 0.14 4.19
C ILE A 90 3.03 -1.09 4.77
N TYR A 91 2.03 -0.90 5.62
CA TYR A 91 1.15 -1.98 6.02
C TYR A 91 -0.07 -2.00 5.10
N LEU A 92 -0.41 -3.19 4.60
CA LEU A 92 -1.51 -3.41 3.67
C LEU A 92 -2.53 -4.37 4.29
N LEU A 93 -3.76 -3.91 4.52
CA LEU A 93 -4.85 -4.69 5.06
C LEU A 93 -6.05 -4.69 4.10
N PRO A 94 -6.35 -5.83 3.47
CA PRO A 94 -7.60 -5.98 2.73
C PRO A 94 -8.79 -6.05 3.69
N ILE A 95 -9.80 -5.24 3.41
CA ILE A 95 -11.06 -5.19 4.15
C ILE A 95 -12.20 -5.48 3.18
N GLU A 96 -13.03 -6.45 3.54
CA GLU A 96 -14.30 -6.66 2.86
C GLU A 96 -15.30 -5.60 3.34
N GLN A 97 -15.85 -4.80 2.44
CA GLN A 97 -17.03 -4.00 2.78
C GLN A 97 -18.29 -4.85 2.65
N ALA A 98 -19.07 -4.91 3.73
CA ALA A 98 -20.45 -5.38 3.68
C ALA A 98 -21.25 -4.40 2.80
N ALA A 99 -21.97 -4.94 1.81
CA ALA A 99 -22.88 -4.20 0.95
C ALA A 99 -24.19 -3.88 1.67
#